data_AF-A0A380CJW1-F1
#
_entry.id   AF-A0A380CJW1-F1
#
_cell.length_a   1.000
_cell.length_b   1.000
_cell.length_c   1.000
_cell.angle_alpha   90.00
_cell.angle_beta   90.00
_cell.angle_gamma   90.00
#
_symmetry.space_group_name_H-M   'P 1'
#
loop_
_entity.id
_entity.type
_entity.pdbx_description
1 polymer ?
#
loop_
_entity_poly.entity_id
_entity_poly.type
_entity_poly.pdbx_seq_one_letter_code
_entity_poly.pdbx_strand_id
1 'polypeptide(L)'
;MIYKGKEMTFKELSAMTGVKEPTLTNRYQRGLRDDELTSDGPYHRGPLYINGKAYQPSKEDKKILRNNRLNKQDVQDRLDEGWDYRQAIELSHLYVMKDGGIHLRVETKDAIHYVPESRVRDLEIDGLSQSKLIKNLKSGNTLEKIVNDFYESEGVNITQGATKYVIQDRLRENRKRERELEKQRKEQERLQMIENAKVRSKWFEHLAANDIFPKKVAR
;
A
#
# COMPACT_ATOMS: atom_id res chain seq x y z
N MET A 1 8.48 -28.99 25.71
CA MET A 1 8.92 -27.99 24.71
C MET A 1 10.23 -27.39 25.17
N ILE A 2 11.07 -26.88 24.26
CA ILE A 2 12.31 -26.19 24.64
C ILE A 2 12.04 -24.68 24.65
N TYR A 3 12.36 -24.02 25.76
CA TYR A 3 12.31 -22.56 25.94
C TYR A 3 13.64 -22.09 26.52
N LYS A 4 14.36 -21.25 25.79
CA LYS A 4 15.70 -20.73 26.13
C LYS A 4 16.67 -21.86 26.52
N GLY A 5 16.65 -22.94 25.75
CA GLY A 5 17.50 -24.12 25.98
C GLY A 5 17.10 -25.00 27.17
N LYS A 6 15.97 -24.72 27.84
CA LYS A 6 15.43 -25.56 28.93
C LYS A 6 14.19 -26.29 28.50
N GLU A 7 14.10 -27.57 28.86
CA GLU A 7 12.89 -28.35 28.64
C GLU A 7 11.85 -28.02 29.72
N MET A 8 10.64 -27.64 29.30
CA MET A 8 9.53 -27.33 30.20
C MET A 8 8.18 -27.60 29.54
N THR A 9 7.14 -27.65 30.37
CA THR A 9 5.74 -27.79 29.97
C THR A 9 5.10 -26.43 29.70
N PHE A 10 4.04 -26.39 28.86
CA PHE A 10 3.30 -25.15 28.63
C PHE A 10 2.64 -24.60 29.90
N LYS A 11 2.29 -25.48 30.85
CA LYS A 11 1.75 -25.11 32.15
C LYS A 11 2.77 -24.36 33.02
N GLU A 12 4.01 -24.87 33.08
CA GLU A 12 5.10 -24.20 33.78
C GLU A 12 5.46 -22.85 33.13
N LEU A 13 5.52 -22.82 31.80
CA LEU A 13 5.77 -21.58 31.07
C LEU A 13 4.63 -20.56 31.27
N SER A 14 3.39 -21.03 31.34
CA SER A 14 2.20 -20.20 31.62
C SER A 14 2.26 -19.58 33.02
N ALA A 15 2.64 -20.36 34.03
CA ALA A 15 2.85 -19.86 35.39
C ALA A 15 4.00 -18.85 35.48
N MET A 16 5.09 -19.05 34.72
CA MET A 16 6.24 -18.16 34.72
C MET A 16 5.96 -16.82 34.00
N THR A 17 5.23 -16.86 32.88
CA THR A 17 5.07 -15.70 31.98
C THR A 17 3.73 -15.00 32.09
N GLY A 18 2.75 -15.59 32.77
CA GLY A 18 1.37 -15.09 32.85
C GLY A 18 0.57 -15.24 31.54
N VAL A 19 1.17 -15.79 30.47
CA VAL A 19 0.50 -16.08 29.20
C VAL A 19 -0.30 -17.38 29.35
N LYS A 20 -1.57 -17.39 28.93
CA LYS A 20 -2.43 -18.57 29.07
C LYS A 20 -1.87 -19.76 28.27
N GLU A 21 -1.92 -20.95 28.86
CA GLU A 21 -1.46 -22.20 28.21
C GLU A 21 -2.02 -22.42 26.79
N PRO A 22 -3.33 -22.24 26.51
CA PRO A 22 -3.85 -22.37 25.13
C PRO A 22 -3.23 -21.39 24.12
N THR A 23 -2.77 -20.23 24.59
CA THR A 23 -2.08 -19.23 23.77
C THR A 23 -0.66 -19.69 23.44
N LEU A 24 0.07 -20.22 24.42
CA LEU A 24 1.42 -20.78 24.22
C LEU A 24 1.39 -21.98 23.27
N THR A 25 0.43 -22.89 23.43
CA THR A 25 0.25 -24.06 22.54
C THR A 25 0.02 -23.63 21.08
N ASN A 26 -0.90 -22.69 20.85
CA ASN A 26 -1.17 -22.16 19.51
C ASN A 26 0.07 -21.50 18.88
N ARG A 27 0.82 -20.71 19.66
CA ARG A 27 2.05 -20.06 19.18
C ARG A 27 3.12 -21.09 18.81
N TYR A 28 3.29 -22.12 19.64
CA TYR A 28 4.25 -23.19 19.39
C TYR A 28 3.92 -23.99 18.14
N GLN A 29 2.62 -24.30 17.94
CA GLN A 29 2.12 -24.97 16.72
C GLN A 29 2.34 -24.13 15.46
N ARG A 30 2.34 -22.80 15.57
CA ARG A 30 2.67 -21.86 14.48
C ARG A 30 4.16 -21.72 14.21
N GLY A 31 5.02 -22.41 14.96
CA GLY A 31 6.47 -22.38 14.77
C GLY A 31 7.20 -21.33 15.60
N LEU A 32 6.51 -20.47 16.37
CA LEU A 32 7.15 -19.50 17.26
C LEU A 32 7.94 -20.21 18.35
N ARG A 33 9.12 -19.70 18.70
CA ARG A 33 10.03 -20.27 19.70
C ARG A 33 10.56 -19.20 20.64
N ASP A 34 11.03 -19.63 21.82
CA ASP A 34 11.68 -18.77 22.81
C ASP A 34 10.93 -17.44 23.07
N ASP A 35 11.59 -16.29 22.96
CA ASP A 35 11.01 -14.99 23.29
C ASP A 35 9.73 -14.67 22.49
N GLU A 36 9.63 -15.15 21.26
CA GLU A 36 8.44 -15.00 20.42
C GLU A 36 7.23 -15.78 20.95
N LEU A 37 7.50 -16.85 21.70
CA LEU A 37 6.48 -17.69 22.30
C LEU A 37 5.80 -16.98 23.48
N THR A 38 6.55 -16.15 24.21
CA THR A 38 6.10 -15.47 25.43
C THR A 38 5.85 -13.99 25.25
N SER A 39 6.18 -13.41 24.09
CA SER A 39 5.90 -12.01 23.82
C SER A 39 4.43 -11.70 24.08
N ASP A 40 4.11 -10.51 24.60
CA ASP A 40 2.78 -9.96 24.40
C ASP A 40 2.49 -10.10 22.91
N GLY A 41 1.40 -10.77 22.55
CA GLY A 41 1.32 -11.50 21.28
C GLY A 41 1.58 -10.65 20.04
N PRO A 42 1.58 -11.25 18.83
CA PRO A 42 1.76 -10.53 17.56
C PRO A 42 0.70 -9.43 17.32
N TYR A 43 -0.24 -9.26 18.25
CA TYR A 43 -1.24 -8.21 18.26
C TYR A 43 -0.71 -7.00 19.02
N HIS A 44 -0.24 -6.00 18.30
CA HIS A 44 -0.06 -4.65 18.84
C HIS A 44 -1.38 -4.16 19.47
N ARG A 45 -1.45 -4.16 20.81
CA ARG A 45 -2.55 -3.52 21.56
C ARG A 45 -2.38 -2.00 21.65
N GLY A 46 -1.17 -1.51 21.39
CA GLY A 46 -0.79 -0.09 21.41
C GLY A 46 -1.49 0.79 20.35
N PRO A 47 -1.27 2.11 20.40
CA PRO A 47 -1.64 3.01 19.31
C PRO A 47 -0.91 2.62 18.02
N LEU A 48 -1.47 3.00 16.87
CA LEU A 48 -0.70 3.01 15.61
C LEU A 48 0.29 4.18 15.67
N TYR A 49 1.42 4.09 14.99
CA TYR A 49 2.38 5.18 14.91
C TYR A 49 2.43 5.68 13.47
N ILE A 50 2.06 6.95 13.29
CA ILE A 50 2.14 7.64 12.00
C ILE A 50 3.16 8.76 12.18
N ASN A 51 4.29 8.69 11.46
CA ASN A 51 5.39 9.66 11.57
C ASN A 51 5.86 9.86 13.02
N GLY A 52 5.98 8.76 13.79
CA GLY A 52 6.40 8.77 15.20
C GLY A 52 5.34 9.27 16.19
N LYS A 53 4.15 9.66 15.74
CA LYS A 53 3.05 10.08 16.62
C LYS A 53 2.07 8.93 16.83
N ALA A 54 1.71 8.72 18.10
CA ALA A 54 0.66 7.78 18.48
C ALA A 54 -0.70 8.25 17.93
N TYR A 55 -1.33 7.39 17.14
CA TYR A 55 -2.62 7.58 16.50
C TYR A 55 -3.59 6.48 16.94
N GLN A 56 -4.80 6.88 17.32
CA GLN A 56 -5.88 5.97 17.70
C GLN A 56 -6.95 5.98 16.60
N PRO A 57 -7.20 4.83 15.95
CA PRO A 57 -8.24 4.72 14.94
C PRO A 57 -9.61 5.18 15.44
N SER A 58 -10.34 5.92 14.61
CA SER A 58 -11.70 6.36 14.89
C SER A 58 -12.66 5.16 15.01
N LYS A 59 -13.91 5.39 15.45
CA LYS A 59 -14.92 4.32 15.45
C LYS A 59 -15.23 3.83 14.02
N GLU A 60 -15.18 4.72 13.03
CA GLU A 60 -15.41 4.39 11.62
C GLU A 60 -14.24 3.59 11.06
N ASP A 61 -13.00 3.99 11.34
CA ASP A 61 -11.79 3.28 10.93
C ASP A 61 -11.80 1.85 11.48
N LYS A 62 -12.20 1.66 12.75
CA LYS A 62 -12.34 0.34 13.35
C LYS A 62 -13.36 -0.53 12.62
N LYS A 63 -14.44 0.06 12.08
CA LYS A 63 -15.44 -0.66 11.27
C LYS A 63 -14.83 -1.07 9.92
N ILE A 64 -14.09 -0.17 9.28
CA ILE A 64 -13.40 -0.43 8.01
C ILE A 64 -12.37 -1.56 8.18
N LEU A 65 -11.52 -1.47 9.21
CA LEU A 65 -10.52 -2.50 9.54
C LEU A 65 -11.15 -3.88 9.69
N ARG A 66 -12.27 -3.97 10.43
CA ARG A 66 -13.00 -5.23 10.62
C ARG A 66 -13.53 -5.79 9.30
N ASN A 67 -14.12 -4.94 8.47
CA ASN A 67 -14.67 -5.35 7.17
C ASN A 67 -13.57 -5.82 6.20
N ASN A 68 -12.40 -5.20 6.25
CA ASN A 68 -11.25 -5.53 5.42
C ASN A 68 -10.36 -6.65 5.98
N ARG A 69 -10.76 -7.21 7.13
CA ARG A 69 -10.05 -8.27 7.87
C ARG A 69 -8.62 -7.87 8.24
N LEU A 70 -8.42 -6.59 8.53
CA LEU A 70 -7.13 -6.04 8.96
C LEU A 70 -7.03 -6.02 10.48
N ASN A 71 -5.85 -6.35 10.98
CA ASN A 71 -5.48 -6.12 12.36
C ASN A 71 -4.56 -4.89 12.47
N LYS A 72 -4.26 -4.44 13.71
CA LYS A 72 -3.42 -3.25 13.92
C LYS A 72 -1.97 -3.44 13.46
N GLN A 73 -1.43 -4.65 13.55
CA GLN A 73 -0.09 -4.96 13.06
C GLN A 73 -0.03 -4.82 11.55
N ASP A 74 -1.01 -5.38 10.81
CA ASP A 74 -1.08 -5.26 9.35
C ASP A 74 -1.08 -3.79 8.90
N VAL A 75 -1.78 -2.93 9.65
CA VAL A 75 -1.82 -1.49 9.37
C VAL A 75 -0.50 -0.82 9.69
N GLN A 76 0.16 -1.20 10.80
CA GLN A 76 1.47 -0.67 11.15
C GLN A 76 2.52 -1.07 10.11
N ASP A 77 2.56 -2.34 9.72
CA ASP A 77 3.48 -2.86 8.70
C ASP A 77 3.29 -2.10 7.38
N ARG A 78 2.04 -1.83 6.98
CA ARG A 78 1.72 -0.98 5.81
C ARG A 78 2.24 0.45 5.96
N LEU A 79 2.06 1.07 7.12
CA LEU A 79 2.57 2.41 7.38
C LEU A 79 4.10 2.45 7.34
N ASP A 80 4.76 1.41 7.86
CA ASP A 80 6.22 1.27 7.87
C ASP A 80 6.78 1.02 6.46
N GLU A 81 6.00 0.32 5.62
CA GLU A 81 6.22 0.23 4.16
C GLU A 81 5.98 1.57 3.44
N GLY A 82 5.41 2.59 4.10
CA GLY A 82 5.18 3.91 3.51
C GLY A 82 3.84 4.04 2.78
N TRP A 83 2.86 3.19 3.12
CA TRP A 83 1.48 3.39 2.67
C TRP A 83 0.90 4.65 3.30
N ASP A 84 -0.01 5.31 2.57
CA ASP A 84 -0.87 6.31 3.19
C ASP A 84 -1.83 5.64 4.19
N TYR A 85 -2.14 6.30 5.31
CA TYR A 85 -3.02 5.75 6.35
C TYR A 85 -4.38 5.33 5.77
N ARG A 86 -4.94 6.12 4.85
CA ARG A 86 -6.23 5.80 4.23
C ARG A 86 -6.14 4.54 3.39
N GLN A 87 -5.09 4.41 2.58
CA GLN A 87 -4.83 3.20 1.80
C GLN A 87 -4.61 1.98 2.71
N ALA A 88 -3.89 2.18 3.82
CA ALA A 88 -3.56 1.13 4.76
C ALA A 88 -4.78 0.51 5.44
N ILE A 89 -5.86 1.29 5.64
CA ILE A 89 -7.12 0.80 6.24
C ILE A 89 -8.17 0.39 5.21
N GLU A 90 -8.29 1.10 4.08
CA GLU A 90 -9.36 0.89 3.08
C GLU A 90 -9.12 -0.35 2.20
N LEU A 91 -7.87 -0.72 1.97
CA LEU A 91 -7.55 -1.89 1.16
C LEU A 91 -7.58 -3.18 1.99
N SER A 92 -8.20 -4.22 1.45
CA SER A 92 -8.24 -5.56 2.05
C SER A 92 -6.84 -6.11 2.39
N HIS A 93 -6.75 -6.99 3.38
CA HIS A 93 -5.53 -7.76 3.73
C HIS A 93 -4.85 -8.48 2.55
N LEU A 94 -5.52 -8.62 1.41
CA LEU A 94 -4.96 -9.21 0.19
C LEU A 94 -4.00 -8.27 -0.56
N TYR A 95 -3.98 -6.97 -0.24
CA TYR A 95 -3.07 -6.01 -0.86
C TYR A 95 -1.76 -5.93 -0.10
N VAL A 96 -0.65 -5.90 -0.85
CA VAL A 96 0.74 -5.84 -0.36
C VAL A 96 1.53 -4.83 -1.19
N MET A 97 2.57 -4.22 -0.61
CA MET A 97 3.49 -3.41 -1.39
C MET A 97 4.49 -4.31 -2.11
N LYS A 98 4.69 -4.05 -3.40
CA LYS A 98 5.70 -4.72 -4.21
C LYS A 98 6.21 -3.75 -5.26
N ASP A 99 7.52 -3.70 -5.44
CA ASP A 99 8.19 -2.86 -6.45
C ASP A 99 7.79 -1.36 -6.36
N GLY A 100 7.54 -0.87 -5.14
CA GLY A 100 7.12 0.51 -4.90
C GLY A 100 5.66 0.82 -5.23
N GLY A 101 4.86 -0.20 -5.59
CA GLY A 101 3.43 -0.07 -5.88
C GLY A 101 2.57 -1.00 -5.03
N ILE A 102 1.31 -0.62 -4.82
CA ILE A 102 0.34 -1.47 -4.11
C ILE A 102 -0.23 -2.49 -5.10
N HIS A 103 -0.15 -3.77 -4.74
CA HIS A 103 -0.60 -4.89 -5.56
C HIS A 103 -1.55 -5.79 -4.80
N LEU A 104 -2.57 -6.29 -5.48
CA LEU A 104 -3.39 -7.41 -5.04
C LEU A 104 -2.57 -8.69 -5.16
N ARG A 105 -2.31 -9.35 -4.03
CA ARG A 105 -1.66 -10.66 -3.96
C ARG A 105 -2.71 -11.76 -4.01
N VAL A 106 -2.60 -12.62 -5.02
CA VAL A 106 -3.43 -13.82 -5.15
C VAL A 106 -2.53 -15.04 -5.21
N GLU A 107 -2.57 -15.85 -4.15
CA GLU A 107 -1.83 -17.10 -4.06
C GLU A 107 -2.69 -18.25 -4.62
N THR A 108 -2.13 -18.97 -5.59
CA THR A 108 -2.65 -20.20 -6.16
C THR A 108 -1.74 -21.36 -5.76
N LYS A 109 -2.11 -22.60 -6.10
CA LYS A 109 -1.27 -23.78 -5.80
C LYS A 109 0.08 -23.72 -6.52
N ASP A 110 0.11 -23.07 -7.68
CA ASP A 110 1.23 -23.14 -8.61
C ASP A 110 2.03 -21.81 -8.66
N ALA A 111 1.40 -20.68 -8.33
CA ALA A 111 2.03 -19.36 -8.44
C ALA A 111 1.41 -18.29 -7.52
N ILE A 112 2.19 -17.22 -7.26
CA ILE A 112 1.69 -15.99 -6.62
C ILE A 112 1.53 -14.92 -7.70
N HIS A 113 0.32 -14.45 -7.91
CA HIS A 113 0.01 -13.38 -8.84
C HIS A 113 -0.04 -12.03 -8.10
N TYR A 114 0.58 -11.02 -8.71
CA TYR A 114 0.54 -9.64 -8.25
C TYR A 114 -0.17 -8.80 -9.31
N VAL A 115 -1.31 -8.23 -8.97
CA VAL A 115 -2.08 -7.37 -9.86
C VAL A 115 -2.02 -5.94 -9.32
N PRO A 116 -1.54 -4.94 -10.07
CA PRO A 116 -1.50 -3.56 -9.60
C PRO A 116 -2.89 -3.09 -9.16
N GLU A 117 -2.95 -2.36 -8.05
CA GLU A 117 -4.21 -1.89 -7.49
C GLU A 117 -4.99 -0.98 -8.46
N SER A 118 -4.28 -0.16 -9.24
CA SER A 118 -4.86 0.66 -10.32
C SER A 118 -5.57 -0.21 -11.35
N ARG A 119 -4.96 -1.35 -11.74
CA ARG A 119 -5.54 -2.26 -12.72
C ARG A 119 -6.79 -2.95 -12.18
N VAL A 120 -6.81 -3.30 -10.89
CA VAL A 120 -8.01 -3.86 -10.25
C VAL A 120 -9.13 -2.82 -10.23
N ARG A 121 -8.83 -1.56 -9.87
CA ARG A 121 -9.81 -0.46 -9.92
C ARG A 121 -10.40 -0.26 -11.32
N ASP A 122 -9.56 -0.23 -12.36
CA ASP A 122 -10.03 -0.09 -13.74
C ASP A 122 -10.99 -1.23 -14.13
N LEU A 123 -10.68 -2.46 -13.73
CA LEU A 123 -11.52 -3.62 -13.98
C LEU A 123 -12.85 -3.57 -13.24
N GLU A 124 -12.86 -3.09 -11.99
CA GLU A 124 -14.09 -2.90 -11.23
C GLU A 124 -14.99 -1.83 -11.84
N ILE A 125 -14.41 -0.72 -12.32
CA ILE A 125 -15.13 0.33 -13.05
C ILE A 125 -15.77 -0.25 -14.32
N ASP A 126 -15.07 -1.14 -15.00
CA ASP A 126 -15.57 -1.79 -16.21
C ASP A 126 -16.59 -2.90 -15.93
N GLY A 127 -16.81 -3.28 -14.66
CA GLY A 127 -17.82 -4.25 -14.22
C GLY A 127 -17.25 -5.62 -13.83
N LEU A 128 -15.93 -5.82 -13.91
CA LEU A 128 -15.28 -7.04 -13.44
C LEU A 128 -14.91 -6.90 -11.95
N SER A 129 -15.74 -7.47 -11.07
CA SER A 129 -15.49 -7.43 -9.62
C SER A 129 -14.19 -8.12 -9.20
N GLN A 130 -13.53 -7.59 -8.17
CA GLN A 130 -12.32 -8.19 -7.59
C GLN A 130 -12.53 -9.67 -7.19
N SER A 131 -13.71 -10.03 -6.68
CA SER A 131 -14.05 -11.42 -6.33
C SER A 131 -14.04 -12.35 -7.55
N LYS A 132 -14.59 -11.90 -8.69
CA LYS A 132 -14.59 -12.66 -9.95
C LYS A 132 -13.17 -12.78 -10.51
N LEU A 133 -12.38 -11.71 -10.41
CA LEU A 133 -10.96 -11.73 -10.77
C LEU A 133 -10.18 -12.78 -9.95
N ILE A 134 -10.28 -12.73 -8.62
CA ILE A 134 -9.60 -13.68 -7.72
C ILE A 134 -10.03 -15.12 -8.00
N LYS A 135 -11.33 -15.37 -8.22
CA LYS A 135 -11.85 -16.71 -8.53
C LYS A 135 -11.21 -17.27 -9.80
N ASN A 136 -11.12 -16.46 -10.86
CA ASN A 136 -10.53 -16.89 -12.12
C ASN A 136 -9.01 -17.11 -12.04
N LEU A 137 -8.29 -16.25 -11.33
CA LEU A 137 -6.86 -16.44 -11.06
C LEU A 137 -6.62 -17.76 -10.31
N LYS A 138 -7.45 -18.05 -9.29
CA LYS A 138 -7.39 -19.33 -8.56
C LYS A 138 -7.74 -20.56 -9.40
N SER A 139 -8.50 -20.39 -10.48
CA SER A 139 -8.76 -21.46 -11.46
C SER A 139 -7.60 -21.71 -12.42
N GLY A 140 -6.49 -20.96 -12.31
CA GLY A 140 -5.29 -21.13 -13.14
C GLY A 140 -5.30 -20.31 -14.43
N ASN A 141 -6.24 -19.37 -14.60
CA ASN A 141 -6.24 -18.47 -15.75
C ASN A 141 -5.24 -17.32 -15.53
N THR A 142 -4.55 -16.91 -16.59
CA THR A 142 -3.71 -15.70 -16.57
C THR A 142 -4.57 -14.44 -16.54
N LEU A 143 -4.00 -13.34 -16.03
CA LEU A 143 -4.71 -12.06 -15.96
C LEU A 143 -5.17 -11.62 -17.36
N GLU A 144 -4.30 -11.75 -18.36
CA GLU A 144 -4.57 -11.36 -19.74
C GLU A 144 -5.74 -12.15 -20.32
N LYS A 145 -5.80 -13.45 -20.07
CA LYS A 145 -6.91 -14.30 -20.52
C LYS A 145 -8.22 -13.88 -19.88
N ILE A 146 -8.24 -13.61 -18.57
CA ILE A 146 -9.44 -13.17 -17.84
C ILE A 146 -9.96 -11.85 -18.40
N VAL A 147 -9.06 -10.90 -18.64
CA VAL A 147 -9.38 -9.60 -19.20
C VAL A 147 -9.93 -9.73 -20.61
N ASN A 148 -9.28 -10.52 -21.47
CA ASN A 148 -9.74 -10.75 -22.83
C ASN A 148 -11.10 -11.44 -22.84
N ASP A 149 -11.28 -12.54 -22.10
CA ASP A 149 -12.54 -13.25 -21.98
C ASP A 149 -13.66 -12.32 -21.46
N PHE A 150 -13.35 -11.41 -20.54
CA PHE A 150 -14.30 -10.42 -20.04
C PHE A 150 -14.75 -9.45 -21.14
N TYR A 151 -13.81 -8.85 -21.88
CA TYR A 151 -14.18 -7.95 -22.97
C TYR A 151 -14.75 -8.67 -24.20
N GLU A 152 -14.42 -9.95 -24.42
CA GLU A 152 -14.98 -10.77 -25.51
C GLU A 152 -16.42 -11.22 -25.20
N SER A 153 -16.70 -11.60 -23.95
CA SER A 153 -18.05 -12.01 -23.52
C SER A 153 -19.01 -10.84 -23.30
N GLU A 154 -18.56 -9.76 -22.67
CA GLU A 154 -19.37 -8.57 -22.40
C GLU A 154 -19.35 -7.58 -23.58
N GLY A 155 -18.37 -7.67 -24.48
CA GLY A 155 -18.24 -6.82 -25.68
C GLY A 155 -19.21 -7.15 -26.81
N VAL A 156 -19.99 -8.24 -26.72
CA VAL A 156 -21.08 -8.53 -27.67
C VAL A 156 -22.40 -7.86 -27.23
N ASN A 157 -22.58 -7.51 -25.95
CA ASN A 157 -23.82 -6.95 -25.42
C ASN A 157 -23.81 -5.43 -25.20
N ILE A 158 -22.67 -4.75 -25.36
CA ILE A 158 -22.61 -3.29 -25.42
C ILE A 158 -22.54 -2.91 -26.90
N THR A 159 -23.67 -2.47 -27.45
CA THR A 159 -23.89 -2.03 -28.84
C THR A 159 -22.58 -1.60 -29.54
N GLN A 160 -22.27 -2.30 -30.64
CA GLN A 160 -21.02 -2.35 -31.42
C GLN A 160 -20.37 -1.00 -31.84
N GLY A 161 -20.95 0.15 -31.50
CA GLY A 161 -20.37 1.47 -31.74
C GLY A 161 -19.63 2.07 -30.55
N ALA A 162 -20.08 1.89 -29.31
CA ALA A 162 -19.66 2.73 -28.18
C ALA A 162 -18.34 2.29 -27.52
N THR A 163 -18.06 0.99 -27.44
CA THR A 163 -16.91 0.43 -26.71
C THR A 163 -15.56 0.79 -27.32
N LYS A 164 -15.45 0.78 -28.66
CA LYS A 164 -14.21 1.18 -29.36
C LYS A 164 -13.84 2.64 -29.09
N TYR A 165 -14.83 3.54 -29.02
CA TYR A 165 -14.59 4.96 -28.75
C TYR A 165 -14.33 5.22 -27.27
N VAL A 166 -15.05 4.56 -26.35
CA VAL A 166 -14.79 4.69 -24.90
C VAL A 166 -13.40 4.20 -24.52
N ILE A 167 -12.95 3.07 -25.09
CA ILE A 167 -11.60 2.55 -24.89
C ILE A 167 -10.56 3.48 -25.53
N GLN A 168 -10.80 3.99 -26.75
CA GLN A 168 -9.89 4.95 -27.39
C GLN A 168 -9.81 6.29 -26.66
N ASP A 169 -10.92 6.81 -26.12
CA ASP A 169 -10.96 8.06 -25.37
C ASP A 169 -10.26 7.91 -24.02
N ARG A 170 -10.45 6.78 -23.33
CA ARG A 170 -9.71 6.48 -22.10
C ARG A 170 -8.20 6.34 -22.35
N LEU A 171 -7.79 5.70 -23.45
CA LEU A 171 -6.39 5.65 -23.89
C LEU A 171 -5.85 7.02 -24.33
N ARG A 172 -6.69 7.93 -24.84
CA ARG A 172 -6.30 9.31 -25.16
C ARG A 172 -6.11 10.13 -23.88
N GLU A 173 -6.97 9.96 -22.90
CA GLU A 173 -6.85 10.61 -21.59
C GLU A 173 -5.63 10.13 -20.81
N ASN A 174 -5.36 8.83 -20.76
CA ASN A 174 -4.14 8.29 -20.15
C ASN A 174 -2.88 8.85 -20.85
N ARG A 175 -2.84 8.86 -22.19
CA ARG A 175 -1.75 9.49 -22.94
C ARG A 175 -1.64 11.00 -22.71
N LYS A 176 -2.72 11.71 -22.37
CA LYS A 176 -2.66 13.12 -21.97
C LYS A 176 -2.06 13.27 -20.58
N ARG A 177 -2.53 12.48 -19.60
CA ARG A 177 -2.00 12.46 -18.23
C ARG A 177 -0.52 12.11 -18.17
N GLU A 178 -0.09 11.09 -18.90
CA GLU A 178 1.33 10.71 -19.00
C GLU A 178 2.18 11.85 -19.60
N ARG A 179 1.70 12.49 -20.67
CA ARG A 179 2.39 13.65 -21.26
C ARG A 179 2.43 14.85 -20.31
N GLU A 180 1.41 15.06 -19.49
CA GLU A 180 1.38 16.13 -18.48
C GLU A 180 2.33 15.84 -17.33
N LEU A 181 2.37 14.62 -16.82
CA LEU A 181 3.34 14.19 -15.80
C LEU A 181 4.78 14.28 -16.30
N GLU A 182 5.05 13.86 -17.54
CA GLU A 182 6.37 13.98 -18.18
C GLU A 182 6.77 15.45 -18.36
N LYS A 183 5.81 16.32 -18.76
CA LYS A 183 6.05 17.77 -18.82
C LYS A 183 6.35 18.35 -17.44
N GLN A 184 5.61 17.94 -16.41
CA GLN A 184 5.87 18.37 -15.04
C GLN A 184 7.24 17.90 -14.55
N ARG A 185 7.65 16.66 -14.85
CA ARG A 185 8.99 16.13 -14.51
C ARG A 185 10.09 16.92 -15.21
N LYS A 186 9.95 17.16 -16.52
CA LYS A 186 10.89 17.99 -17.28
C LYS A 186 10.94 19.44 -16.79
N GLU A 187 9.81 20.00 -16.39
CA GLU A 187 9.77 21.34 -15.82
C GLU A 187 10.44 21.39 -14.44
N GLN A 188 10.25 20.36 -13.60
CA GLN A 188 10.98 20.23 -12.33
C GLN A 188 12.49 20.10 -12.55
N GLU A 189 12.92 19.25 -13.50
CA GLU A 189 14.34 19.11 -13.88
C GLU A 189 14.91 20.45 -14.39
N ARG A 190 14.16 21.18 -15.23
CA ARG A 190 14.54 22.51 -15.72
C ARG A 190 14.67 23.53 -14.58
N LEU A 191 13.71 23.57 -13.65
CA LEU A 191 13.76 24.44 -12.48
C LEU A 191 14.95 24.11 -11.58
N GLN A 192 15.26 22.82 -11.41
CA GLN A 192 16.42 22.38 -10.65
C GLN A 192 17.74 22.77 -11.32
N MET A 193 17.83 22.67 -12.66
CA MET A 193 19.00 23.18 -13.40
C MET A 193 19.14 24.69 -13.29
N ILE A 194 18.04 25.45 -13.34
CA ILE A 194 18.05 26.91 -13.14
C ILE A 194 18.55 27.25 -11.73
N GLU A 195 18.08 26.54 -10.71
CA GLU A 195 18.53 26.73 -9.33
C GLU A 195 20.02 26.43 -9.17
N ASN A 196 20.49 25.32 -9.73
CA ASN A 196 21.90 24.93 -9.69
C ASN A 196 22.79 25.90 -10.49
N ALA A 197 22.27 26.51 -11.56
CA ALA A 197 22.97 27.50 -12.37
C ALA A 197 22.96 28.91 -11.75
N LYS A 198 22.22 29.15 -10.65
CA LYS A 198 22.31 30.41 -9.90
C LYS A 198 23.65 30.50 -9.20
N VAL A 199 24.65 31.01 -9.91
CA VAL A 199 25.91 31.45 -9.29
C VAL A 199 25.72 32.89 -8.82
N ARG A 200 25.58 33.08 -7.51
CA ARG A 200 25.68 34.42 -6.92
C ARG A 200 27.15 34.81 -6.91
N SER A 201 27.52 35.81 -7.72
CA SER A 201 28.87 36.34 -7.64
C SER A 201 29.09 37.00 -6.28
N LYS A 202 30.32 36.97 -5.76
CA LYS A 202 30.68 37.70 -4.52
C LYS A 202 30.26 39.18 -4.59
N TRP A 203 30.29 39.77 -5.78
CA TRP A 203 29.84 41.14 -6.04
C TRP A 203 28.32 41.30 -5.91
N PHE A 204 27.53 40.33 -6.37
CA PHE A 204 26.07 40.32 -6.21
C PHE A 204 25.65 40.18 -4.74
N GLU A 205 26.33 39.32 -3.97
CA GLU A 205 26.07 39.19 -2.52
C GLU A 205 26.44 40.48 -1.77
N HIS A 206 27.54 41.13 -2.15
CA HIS A 206 27.93 42.44 -1.61
C HIS A 206 26.90 43.53 -1.91
N LEU A 207 26.34 43.58 -3.13
CA LEU A 207 25.28 44.53 -3.51
C LEU A 207 23.93 44.23 -2.86
N ALA A 208 23.60 42.96 -2.60
CA ALA A 208 22.37 42.59 -1.89
C ALA A 208 22.42 42.87 -0.38
N ALA A 209 23.61 42.84 0.22
CA ALA A 209 23.84 43.22 1.61
C ALA A 209 23.79 44.75 1.81
N ASN A 210 24.17 45.52 0.80
CA ASN A 210 24.07 46.98 0.79
C ASN A 210 22.66 47.45 0.38
N ASP A 211 22.18 48.54 0.97
CA ASP A 211 20.80 49.08 0.88
C ASP A 211 20.34 49.59 -0.51
N ILE A 212 20.91 49.08 -1.61
CA ILE A 212 20.53 49.46 -2.98
C ILE A 212 19.17 48.88 -3.37
N PHE A 213 18.77 47.74 -2.80
CA PHE A 213 17.42 47.20 -2.99
C PHE A 213 16.46 47.81 -1.96
N PRO A 214 15.33 48.42 -2.38
CA PRO A 214 14.38 49.02 -1.46
C PRO A 214 13.82 47.97 -0.50
N LYS A 215 14.22 48.04 0.77
CA LYS A 215 13.69 47.18 1.83
C LYS A 215 12.25 47.61 2.11
N LYS A 216 11.32 46.67 1.97
CA LYS A 216 9.91 46.91 2.28
C LYS A 216 9.82 47.30 3.76
N VAL A 217 9.54 48.57 4.04
CA VAL A 217 9.29 49.05 5.40
C VAL A 217 7.99 48.39 5.85
N ALA A 218 8.09 47.45 6.79
CA ALA A 218 6.92 46.91 7.47
C ALA A 218 6.25 48.08 8.22
N ARG A 219 5.00 48.38 7.85
CA ARG A 219 4.11 49.21 8.66
C ARG A 219 3.47 48.36 9.74
#